data_AF-A0A8H6XEA1-F1
#
_entry.id   AF-A0A8H6XEA1-F1
#
_cell.length_a   1.000
_cell.length_b   1.000
_cell.length_c   1.000
_cell.angle_alpha   90.00
_cell.angle_beta   90.00
_cell.angle_gamma   90.00
#
_symmetry.space_group_name_H-M   'P 1'
#
loop_
_entity.id
_entity.type
_entity.pdbx_description
1 polymer ?
#
loop_
_entity_poly.entity_id
_entity_poly.type
_entity_poly.pdbx_seq_one_letter_code
_entity_poly.pdbx_strand_id
1 'polypeptide(L)'
;MEPPPYDSLADAPLLSSNDGASSEPPAYDRRLTPPIAIQLGELREFTSEIPTGDGIPWAILTISGDRRLSKTMPIVLEGSNLVGSVKFLLQSSESIHAVCILIRGELKDGAATIPFFKSKHTLWPVEGTSQVSTKFKKGNYNWPFSLSIPATVVKEGKTFRLPQFSDHLAIFRIQYVAELRVVRGKLRPDDKVARTFGYFSMQQPGPPSALRQLAYQENSPLLGPTADHEGWTSQSASVKGDLFSSRQIELKFTLSLATPLSYTRTTCIPCALTINTEDAHAFDLLTTPAACMVYLERISRRNDEKLDWSQTVEPCGRAVFHPSTEGAPDYSARRLMGEIHLRADLQPSFAIFGFRVKYAVVVFPFQAAGFKPLESGPVLRQDVEIVTRYAPGPRQKMYTAPSQETWNVAINHYYQPLAQQSTSSNFV
;
A
#
# COMPACT_ATOMS: atom_id res chain seq x y z
N MET A 1 -4.28 9.95 -58.30
CA MET A 1 -3.32 10.48 -57.32
C MET A 1 -2.52 9.30 -56.85
N GLU A 2 -1.36 9.14 -57.46
CA GLU A 2 -0.44 8.00 -57.33
C GLU A 2 0.85 8.56 -56.71
N PRO A 3 1.49 7.87 -55.75
CA PRO A 3 2.73 8.36 -55.15
C PRO A 3 3.93 8.16 -56.10
N PRO A 4 4.98 8.99 -56.00
CA PRO A 4 6.12 8.91 -56.90
C PRO A 4 7.03 7.71 -56.59
N PRO A 5 7.80 7.22 -57.58
CA PRO A 5 8.73 6.11 -57.40
C PRO A 5 10.01 6.58 -56.69
N TYR A 6 10.56 5.74 -55.83
CA TYR A 6 11.89 5.94 -55.26
C TYR A 6 12.92 5.38 -56.23
N ASP A 7 13.68 6.29 -56.85
CA ASP A 7 14.87 5.96 -57.63
C ASP A 7 16.04 5.54 -56.72
N SER A 8 16.68 4.47 -57.17
CA SER A 8 17.94 3.93 -56.69
C SER A 8 19.11 4.89 -56.93
N LEU A 9 19.90 5.16 -55.91
CA LEU A 9 21.25 5.69 -56.06
C LEU A 9 22.26 4.79 -55.34
N ALA A 10 22.91 3.97 -56.15
CA ALA A 10 24.20 3.37 -55.85
C ALA A 10 25.33 4.30 -56.34
N ASP A 11 26.51 4.07 -55.76
CA ASP A 11 27.85 4.48 -56.21
C ASP A 11 28.35 5.89 -55.89
N ALA A 12 29.16 5.95 -54.82
CA ALA A 12 30.33 6.84 -54.72
C ALA A 12 31.40 6.20 -53.80
N PRO A 13 32.70 6.49 -54.01
CA PRO A 13 33.77 5.50 -53.87
C PRO A 13 34.47 5.47 -52.51
N LEU A 14 35.02 4.30 -52.21
CA LEU A 14 35.88 3.99 -51.07
C LEU A 14 37.18 4.82 -51.13
N LEU A 15 37.37 5.69 -50.14
CA LEU A 15 38.66 6.24 -49.78
C LEU A 15 39.16 5.57 -48.51
N SER A 16 40.27 4.86 -48.66
CA SER A 16 41.10 4.34 -47.59
C SER A 16 41.80 5.48 -46.87
N SER A 17 41.65 5.56 -45.56
CA SER A 17 42.63 6.19 -44.68
C SER A 17 42.80 5.35 -43.42
N ASN A 18 43.99 4.77 -43.37
CA ASN A 18 44.64 4.15 -42.23
C ASN A 18 44.86 5.23 -41.17
N ASP A 19 44.36 5.04 -39.94
CA ASP A 19 44.96 5.63 -38.75
C ASP A 19 44.53 4.85 -37.50
N GLY A 20 45.52 4.27 -36.83
CA GLY A 20 45.35 3.60 -35.55
C GLY A 20 45.12 4.63 -34.45
N ALA A 21 43.95 4.54 -33.82
CA ALA A 21 43.72 5.08 -32.50
C ALA A 21 42.74 4.16 -31.76
N SER A 22 43.22 3.56 -30.69
CA SER A 22 42.44 2.83 -29.69
C SER A 22 41.35 3.75 -29.12
N SER A 23 40.12 3.62 -29.61
CA SER A 23 38.94 4.26 -29.04
C SER A 23 38.34 3.38 -27.96
N GLU A 24 39.00 3.34 -26.80
CA GLU A 24 38.34 2.91 -25.58
C GLU A 24 37.26 3.97 -25.27
N PRO A 25 35.96 3.61 -25.22
CA PRO A 25 34.91 4.58 -24.97
C PRO A 25 35.12 5.18 -23.57
N PRO A 26 34.91 6.50 -23.38
CA PRO A 26 35.12 7.13 -22.09
C PRO A 26 34.24 6.46 -21.04
N ALA A 27 34.83 6.11 -19.90
CA ALA A 27 34.10 5.63 -18.74
C ALA A 27 32.97 6.61 -18.42
N TYR A 28 31.73 6.15 -18.56
CA TYR A 28 30.56 6.94 -18.17
C TYR A 28 30.59 7.08 -16.65
N ASP A 29 31.21 8.14 -16.16
CA ASP A 29 31.07 8.56 -14.77
C ASP A 29 29.58 8.79 -14.53
N ARG A 30 28.96 7.86 -13.79
CA ARG A 30 27.62 8.02 -13.26
C ARG A 30 27.61 9.36 -12.54
N ARG A 31 26.92 10.35 -13.11
CA ARG A 31 26.53 11.56 -12.38
C ARG A 31 25.87 11.08 -11.09
N LEU A 32 26.62 11.15 -9.99
CA LEU A 32 26.09 11.03 -8.65
C LEU A 32 25.06 12.14 -8.55
N THR A 33 23.80 11.77 -8.72
CA THR A 33 22.70 12.67 -8.44
C THR A 33 22.93 13.04 -6.97
N PRO A 34 23.14 14.33 -6.63
CA PRO A 34 23.33 14.70 -5.24
C PRO A 34 22.18 14.08 -4.44
N PRO A 35 22.46 13.47 -3.27
CA PRO A 35 21.41 12.90 -2.45
C PRO A 35 20.35 13.97 -2.31
N ILE A 36 19.10 13.63 -2.68
CA ILE A 36 17.96 14.52 -2.52
C ILE A 36 17.98 14.94 -1.06
N ALA A 37 18.52 16.13 -0.79
CA ALA A 37 18.28 16.79 0.47
C ALA A 37 16.76 16.81 0.55
N ILE A 38 16.22 16.14 1.55
CA ILE A 38 14.80 16.26 1.89
C ILE A 38 14.65 17.75 2.17
N GLN A 39 14.28 18.53 1.15
CA GLN A 39 13.81 19.88 1.35
C GLN A 39 12.69 19.68 2.35
N LEU A 40 12.91 20.16 3.57
CA LEU A 40 11.93 20.09 4.63
C LEU A 40 10.70 20.77 4.04
N GLY A 41 9.75 19.95 3.58
CA GLY A 41 8.65 20.43 2.77
C GLY A 41 7.93 21.50 3.58
N GLU A 42 7.47 22.55 2.92
CA GLU A 42 6.64 23.55 3.58
C GLU A 42 5.59 22.83 4.43
N LEU A 43 5.50 23.18 5.70
CA LEU A 43 4.59 22.55 6.64
C LEU A 43 3.26 23.30 6.66
N ARG A 44 2.16 22.57 6.80
CA ARG A 44 0.84 23.15 7.02
C ARG A 44 0.42 22.98 8.47
N GLU A 45 0.00 24.08 9.09
CA GLU A 45 -0.42 24.09 10.50
C GLU A 45 -1.90 23.76 10.67
N PHE A 46 -2.20 23.04 11.76
CA PHE A 46 -3.53 22.64 12.18
C PHE A 46 -3.69 22.91 13.67
N THR A 47 -4.71 23.67 14.03
CA THR A 47 -4.88 24.18 15.39
C THR A 47 -6.09 23.53 16.08
N SER A 48 -6.00 23.38 17.40
CA SER A 48 -7.11 22.99 18.28
C SER A 48 -6.98 23.74 19.60
N GLU A 49 -8.11 24.15 20.16
CA GLU A 49 -8.15 25.19 21.18
C GLU A 49 -9.01 24.78 22.37
N ILE A 50 -8.66 25.30 23.55
CA ILE A 50 -9.47 25.24 24.76
C ILE A 50 -9.99 26.65 25.04
N PRO A 51 -11.28 26.92 24.80
CA PRO A 51 -11.88 28.22 25.11
C PRO A 51 -12.07 28.39 26.62
N THR A 52 -12.08 29.65 27.07
CA THR A 52 -12.65 30.04 28.37
C THR A 52 -14.18 30.03 28.30
N GLY A 53 -14.85 30.30 29.44
CA GLY A 53 -16.31 30.47 29.47
C GLY A 53 -16.82 31.56 28.51
N ASP A 54 -15.98 32.56 28.22
CA ASP A 54 -16.30 33.67 27.30
C ASP A 54 -15.98 33.33 25.83
N GLY A 55 -15.59 32.10 25.53
CA GLY A 55 -15.26 31.64 24.17
C GLY A 55 -13.85 32.00 23.69
N ILE A 56 -13.04 32.71 24.49
CA ILE A 56 -11.68 33.11 24.12
C ILE A 56 -10.72 31.95 24.36
N PRO A 57 -9.92 31.50 23.37
CA PRO A 57 -8.97 30.41 23.56
C PRO A 57 -7.86 30.82 24.53
N TRP A 58 -7.69 30.07 25.62
CA TRP A 58 -6.58 30.29 26.56
C TRP A 58 -5.45 29.27 26.37
N ALA A 59 -5.72 28.11 25.76
CA ALA A 59 -4.72 27.12 25.39
C ALA A 59 -4.92 26.66 23.95
N ILE A 60 -3.83 26.58 23.20
CA ILE A 60 -3.82 26.32 21.76
C ILE A 60 -2.76 25.26 21.47
N LEU A 61 -3.18 24.17 20.83
CA LEU A 61 -2.30 23.14 20.28
C LEU A 61 -2.24 23.32 18.76
N THR A 62 -1.06 23.59 18.23
CA THR A 62 -0.79 23.64 16.79
C THR A 62 0.10 22.47 16.41
N ILE A 63 -0.28 21.73 15.37
CA ILE A 63 0.48 20.63 14.80
C ILE A 63 0.71 20.89 13.32
N SER A 64 1.92 20.59 12.87
CA SER A 64 2.33 20.70 11.49
C SER A 64 2.24 19.35 10.78
N GLY A 65 1.76 19.36 9.53
CA GLY A 65 1.77 18.21 8.63
C GLY A 65 2.39 18.54 7.27
N ASP A 66 2.69 17.52 6.48
CA ASP A 66 3.21 17.67 5.12
C ASP A 66 2.21 18.46 4.24
N ARG A 67 2.61 19.59 3.65
CA ARG A 67 1.69 20.47 2.89
C ARG A 67 1.03 19.78 1.70
N ARG A 68 1.70 18.82 1.04
CA ARG A 68 1.17 18.16 -0.16
C ARG A 68 0.10 17.13 0.20
N LEU A 69 0.27 16.45 1.32
CA LEU A 69 -0.63 15.39 1.79
C LEU A 69 -1.74 15.91 2.71
N SER A 70 -1.46 16.97 3.47
CA SER A 70 -2.35 17.48 4.53
C SER A 70 -3.43 18.41 3.96
N LYS A 71 -4.56 17.84 3.53
CA LYS A 71 -5.72 18.60 3.03
C LYS A 71 -6.62 19.11 4.15
N THR A 72 -7.19 18.20 4.95
CA THR A 72 -8.14 18.51 6.02
C THR A 72 -7.61 18.13 7.41
N MET A 73 -6.61 17.25 7.45
CA MET A 73 -5.91 16.84 8.66
C MET A 73 -4.40 16.85 8.43
N PRO A 74 -3.59 17.02 9.49
CA PRO A 74 -2.14 16.90 9.39
C PRO A 74 -1.76 15.46 9.05
N ILE A 75 -0.87 15.29 8.06
CA ILE A 75 -0.26 14.01 7.70
C ILE A 75 1.23 14.06 8.07
N VAL A 76 1.67 13.07 8.83
CA VAL A 76 3.06 12.88 9.26
C VAL A 76 3.61 11.64 8.59
N LEU A 77 4.75 11.78 7.93
CA LEU A 77 5.45 10.68 7.27
C LEU A 77 6.24 9.86 8.29
N GLU A 78 6.30 8.55 8.09
CA GLU A 78 7.21 7.67 8.83
C GLU A 78 8.66 8.15 8.70
N GLY A 79 9.37 8.21 9.83
CA GLY A 79 10.73 8.74 9.92
C GLY A 79 10.80 10.26 10.10
N SER A 80 9.69 10.99 9.98
CA SER A 80 9.60 12.41 10.34
C SER A 80 9.13 12.61 11.77
N ASN A 81 9.44 13.77 12.35
CA ASN A 81 8.92 14.17 13.65
C ASN A 81 7.54 14.82 13.51
N LEU A 82 6.68 14.60 14.51
CA LEU A 82 5.51 15.43 14.75
C LEU A 82 5.98 16.77 15.32
N VAL A 83 5.92 17.81 14.51
CA VAL A 83 6.33 19.17 14.88
C VAL A 83 5.10 20.01 15.20
N GLY A 84 5.23 20.92 16.16
CA GLY A 84 4.15 21.82 16.52
C GLY A 84 4.51 22.80 17.63
N SER A 85 3.49 23.44 18.20
CA SER A 85 3.62 24.33 19.34
C SER A 85 2.41 24.27 20.26
N VAL A 86 2.64 24.56 21.54
CA VAL A 86 1.60 24.80 22.53
C VAL A 86 1.68 26.27 22.94
N LYS A 87 0.58 27.00 22.84
CA LYS A 87 0.50 28.40 23.27
C LYS A 87 -0.54 28.57 24.36
N PHE A 88 -0.18 29.28 25.42
CA PHE A 88 -1.15 29.76 26.41
C PHE A 88 -1.32 31.28 26.32
N LEU A 89 -2.56 31.73 26.35
CA LEU A 89 -2.99 33.13 26.37
C LEU A 89 -3.71 33.40 27.69
N LEU A 90 -2.93 33.49 28.78
CA LEU A 90 -3.50 33.59 30.12
C LEU A 90 -3.93 35.03 30.43
N GLN A 91 -5.23 35.23 30.63
CA GLN A 91 -5.80 36.53 31.01
C GLN A 91 -5.63 36.85 32.51
N SER A 92 -5.39 35.82 33.32
CA SER A 92 -5.18 35.88 34.76
C SER A 92 -4.10 34.88 35.18
N SER A 93 -3.70 34.89 36.46
CA SER A 93 -2.73 33.91 36.95
C SER A 93 -3.40 32.56 37.16
N GLU A 94 -2.76 31.48 36.69
CA GLU A 94 -3.30 30.13 36.72
C GLU A 94 -2.35 29.16 37.42
N SER A 95 -2.89 28.18 38.14
CA SER A 95 -2.08 27.09 38.70
C SER A 95 -2.02 25.94 37.70
N ILE A 96 -0.82 25.68 37.17
CA ILE A 96 -0.53 24.64 36.17
C ILE A 96 0.69 23.86 36.67
N HIS A 97 0.49 22.58 36.93
CA HIS A 97 1.51 21.69 37.46
C HIS A 97 2.34 21.05 36.36
N ALA A 98 1.72 20.75 35.21
CA ALA A 98 2.43 20.28 34.04
C ALA A 98 1.72 20.61 32.73
N VAL A 99 2.50 20.72 31.67
CA VAL A 99 2.04 20.81 30.29
C VAL A 99 2.65 19.63 29.55
N CYS A 100 1.81 18.74 29.02
CA CYS A 100 2.24 17.52 28.35
C CYS A 100 1.60 17.39 26.97
N ILE A 101 2.35 16.81 26.03
CA ILE A 101 1.83 16.26 24.78
C ILE A 101 1.79 14.73 24.91
N LEU A 102 0.63 14.16 24.64
CA LEU A 102 0.43 12.73 24.57
C LEU A 102 0.13 12.34 23.12
N ILE A 103 0.97 11.51 22.52
CA ILE A 103 0.74 10.92 21.20
C ILE A 103 0.20 9.50 21.40
N ARG A 104 -0.87 9.15 20.69
CA ARG A 104 -1.49 7.83 20.70
C ARG A 104 -1.73 7.32 19.29
N GLY A 105 -1.48 6.03 19.07
CA GLY A 105 -1.99 5.27 17.94
C GLY A 105 -3.04 4.29 18.45
N GLU A 106 -4.22 4.31 17.86
CA GLU A 106 -5.40 3.60 18.35
C GLU A 106 -6.10 2.85 17.21
N LEU A 107 -6.54 1.64 17.51
CA LEU A 107 -7.52 0.90 16.71
C LEU A 107 -8.91 1.18 17.28
N LYS A 108 -9.84 1.59 16.42
CA LYS A 108 -11.25 1.80 16.73
C LYS A 108 -12.04 0.63 16.15
N ASP A 109 -12.75 -0.08 17.00
CA ASP A 109 -13.55 -1.24 16.63
C ASP A 109 -14.92 -1.11 17.31
N GLY A 110 -15.91 -0.62 16.57
CA GLY A 110 -17.18 -0.16 17.14
C GLY A 110 -16.94 0.89 18.25
N ALA A 111 -17.38 0.58 19.47
CA ALA A 111 -17.16 1.40 20.65
C ALA A 111 -15.79 1.16 21.33
N ALA A 112 -15.12 0.05 21.01
CA ALA A 112 -13.83 -0.30 21.61
C ALA A 112 -12.70 0.54 21.02
N THR A 113 -11.78 0.96 21.89
CA THR A 113 -10.55 1.65 21.52
C THR A 113 -9.36 0.88 22.08
N ILE A 114 -8.52 0.35 21.19
CA ILE A 114 -7.36 -0.45 21.56
C ILE A 114 -6.10 0.35 21.23
N PRO A 115 -5.41 0.93 22.23
CA PRO A 115 -4.18 1.65 21.98
C PRO A 115 -3.07 0.68 21.58
N PHE A 116 -2.37 0.98 20.49
CA PHE A 116 -1.19 0.24 20.07
C PHE A 116 0.12 1.00 20.19
N PHE A 117 0.03 2.31 20.33
CA PHE A 117 1.17 3.20 20.53
C PHE A 117 0.79 4.30 21.50
N LYS A 118 1.69 4.64 22.42
CA LYS A 118 1.51 5.74 23.36
C LYS A 118 2.87 6.34 23.71
N SER A 119 3.02 7.65 23.55
CA SER A 119 4.19 8.40 24.00
C SER A 119 3.76 9.66 24.72
N LYS A 120 4.37 9.95 25.87
CA LYS A 120 4.10 11.16 26.68
C LYS A 120 5.36 12.00 26.72
N HIS A 121 5.24 13.27 26.37
CA HIS A 121 6.31 14.26 26.44
C HIS A 121 5.89 15.44 27.30
N THR A 122 6.68 15.76 28.31
CA THR A 122 6.41 16.88 29.21
C THR A 122 7.13 18.13 28.69
N LEU A 123 6.38 19.18 28.36
CA LEU A 123 6.90 20.48 27.93
C LEU A 123 7.19 21.39 29.13
N TRP A 124 6.47 21.18 30.24
CA TRP A 124 6.65 21.89 31.50
C TRP A 124 6.22 21.02 32.69
N PRO A 125 6.92 21.02 33.84
CA PRO A 125 8.28 21.58 34.03
C PRO A 125 9.28 20.90 33.10
N VAL A 126 10.33 21.63 32.70
CA VAL A 126 11.42 21.01 31.93
C VAL A 126 12.18 20.08 32.87
N GLU A 127 12.38 18.82 32.47
CA GLU A 127 13.13 17.84 33.28
C GLU A 127 14.48 18.42 33.72
N GLY A 128 14.82 18.25 35.00
CA GLY A 128 16.05 18.78 35.59
C GLY A 128 15.95 20.16 36.25
N THR A 129 14.80 20.86 36.15
CA THR A 129 14.60 22.13 36.87
C THR A 129 14.06 21.90 38.28
N SER A 130 14.90 22.18 39.30
CA SER A 130 14.60 21.88 40.72
C SER A 130 13.71 22.91 41.43
N GLN A 131 13.36 24.01 40.77
CA GLN A 131 12.45 25.02 41.29
C GLN A 131 11.48 25.46 40.19
N VAL A 132 10.28 24.89 40.20
CA VAL A 132 9.25 25.29 39.25
C VAL A 132 8.03 25.82 40.00
N SER A 133 7.85 27.14 39.96
CA SER A 133 6.60 27.77 40.37
C SER A 133 5.46 27.16 39.57
N THR A 134 4.50 26.53 40.26
CA THR A 134 3.27 25.98 39.64
C THR A 134 2.25 27.07 39.32
N LYS A 135 2.56 28.34 39.61
CA LYS A 135 1.70 29.49 39.35
C LYS A 135 2.24 30.27 38.15
N PHE A 136 1.52 30.16 37.04
CA PHE A 136 1.73 30.95 35.84
C PHE A 136 1.11 32.33 36.03
N LYS A 137 1.84 33.38 35.68
CA LYS A 137 1.31 34.75 35.69
C LYS A 137 0.49 35.02 34.41
N LYS A 138 -0.33 36.08 34.43
CA LYS A 138 -0.94 36.62 33.21
C LYS A 138 0.13 36.83 32.14
N GLY A 139 -0.13 36.39 30.92
CA GLY A 139 0.83 36.52 29.81
C GLY A 139 0.70 35.43 28.75
N ASN A 140 1.60 35.52 27.78
CA ASN A 140 1.66 34.61 26.65
C ASN A 140 2.83 33.64 26.83
N TYR A 141 2.55 32.35 26.71
CA TYR A 141 3.54 31.28 26.82
C TYR A 141 3.54 30.48 25.54
N ASN A 142 4.71 30.03 25.09
CA ASN A 142 4.85 29.24 23.88
C ASN A 142 5.91 28.15 24.06
N TRP A 143 5.52 26.91 23.81
CA TRP A 143 6.41 25.75 23.84
C TRP A 143 6.40 25.07 22.47
N PRO A 144 7.42 25.29 21.62
CA PRO A 144 7.58 24.47 20.43
C PRO A 144 7.94 23.03 20.82
N PHE A 145 7.52 22.07 20.00
CA PHE A 145 7.88 20.67 20.19
C PHE A 145 8.21 19.99 18.86
N SER A 146 9.03 18.95 18.95
CA SER A 146 9.39 18.06 17.84
C SER A 146 9.53 16.66 18.40
N LEU A 147 8.58 15.77 18.07
CA LEU A 147 8.43 14.47 18.71
C LEU A 147 8.58 13.36 17.66
N SER A 148 9.54 12.47 17.86
CA SER A 148 9.74 11.31 16.98
C SER A 148 8.64 10.28 17.18
N ILE A 149 8.01 9.84 16.08
CA ILE A 149 7.09 8.70 16.09
C ILE A 149 7.89 7.47 15.62
N PRO A 150 8.00 6.41 16.43
CA PRO A 150 8.79 5.25 16.05
C PRO A 150 8.11 4.51 14.89
N ALA A 151 8.88 3.92 13.98
CA ALA A 151 8.34 3.07 12.92
C ALA A 151 7.75 1.76 13.46
N THR A 152 8.24 1.31 14.61
CA THR A 152 7.86 0.03 15.22
C THR A 152 7.62 0.16 16.73
N VAL A 153 6.84 -0.76 17.27
CA VAL A 153 6.59 -0.90 18.71
C VAL A 153 6.81 -2.34 19.13
N VAL A 154 7.24 -2.54 20.37
CA VAL A 154 7.44 -3.88 20.94
C VAL A 154 6.31 -4.17 21.92
N LYS A 155 5.63 -5.30 21.75
CA LYS A 155 4.67 -5.85 22.72
C LYS A 155 4.93 -7.34 22.89
N GLU A 156 5.04 -7.79 24.13
CA GLU A 156 5.27 -9.21 24.45
C GLU A 156 6.50 -9.81 23.71
N GLY A 157 7.58 -9.02 23.60
CA GLY A 157 8.80 -9.43 22.90
C GLY A 157 8.70 -9.48 21.36
N LYS A 158 7.53 -9.17 20.78
CA LYS A 158 7.34 -9.10 19.32
C LYS A 158 7.34 -7.65 18.86
N THR A 159 8.07 -7.41 17.77
CA THR A 159 8.13 -6.10 17.11
C THR A 159 7.03 -6.00 16.06
N PHE A 160 6.23 -4.94 16.14
CA PHE A 160 5.15 -4.64 15.20
C PHE A 160 5.42 -3.29 14.54
N ARG A 161 5.18 -3.20 13.23
CA ARG A 161 5.22 -1.91 12.54
C ARG A 161 3.96 -1.12 12.81
N LEU A 162 4.09 0.20 12.95
CA LEU A 162 2.94 1.08 13.07
C LEU A 162 2.12 1.07 11.77
N PRO A 163 0.80 0.84 11.84
CA PRO A 163 -0.03 0.79 10.65
C PRO A 163 -0.33 2.19 10.12
N GLN A 164 -0.60 2.32 8.83
CA GLN A 164 -1.03 3.59 8.24
C GLN A 164 -2.40 4.01 8.78
N PHE A 165 -2.64 5.32 8.93
CA PHE A 165 -3.98 5.84 9.19
C PHE A 165 -4.98 5.33 8.14
N SER A 166 -6.15 4.86 8.60
CA SER A 166 -7.20 4.38 7.71
C SER A 166 -8.56 4.46 8.39
N ASP A 167 -9.53 5.10 7.72
CA ASP A 167 -10.93 5.24 8.14
C ASP A 167 -11.90 4.38 7.31
N HIS A 168 -11.40 3.56 6.39
CA HIS A 168 -12.20 2.82 5.40
C HIS A 168 -12.05 1.29 5.49
N LEU A 169 -11.46 0.78 6.57
CA LEU A 169 -11.33 -0.66 6.77
C LEU A 169 -12.66 -1.24 7.31
N ALA A 170 -13.10 -2.36 6.73
CA ALA A 170 -14.45 -2.90 6.94
C ALA A 170 -14.76 -3.32 8.39
N ILE A 171 -13.75 -3.69 9.18
CA ILE A 171 -13.93 -4.26 10.54
C ILE A 171 -13.29 -3.44 11.66
N PHE A 172 -12.43 -2.47 11.36
CA PHE A 172 -11.81 -1.60 12.35
C PHE A 172 -11.22 -0.36 11.68
N ARG A 173 -10.92 0.69 12.43
CA ARG A 173 -10.29 1.93 11.94
C ARG A 173 -8.98 2.20 12.66
N ILE A 174 -8.01 2.79 11.99
CA ILE A 174 -6.73 3.19 12.57
C ILE A 174 -6.69 4.71 12.68
N GLN A 175 -6.40 5.21 13.88
CA GLN A 175 -6.37 6.63 14.17
C GLN A 175 -5.12 6.99 14.98
N TYR A 176 -4.55 8.17 14.70
CA TYR A 176 -3.49 8.75 15.51
C TYR A 176 -3.95 10.08 16.10
N VAL A 177 -3.63 10.29 17.37
CA VAL A 177 -4.11 11.44 18.15
C VAL A 177 -2.93 12.06 18.89
N ALA A 178 -2.81 13.38 18.77
CA ALA A 178 -1.93 14.19 19.61
C ALA A 178 -2.81 15.02 20.56
N GLU A 179 -2.60 14.84 21.85
CA GLU A 179 -3.39 15.45 22.91
C GLU A 179 -2.50 16.36 23.76
N LEU A 180 -2.87 17.63 23.86
CA LEU A 180 -2.37 18.52 24.88
C LEU A 180 -3.12 18.24 26.18
N ARG A 181 -2.37 17.98 27.25
CA ARG A 181 -2.88 17.82 28.61
C ARG A 181 -2.25 18.87 29.53
N VAL A 182 -3.08 19.73 30.10
CA VAL A 182 -2.69 20.73 31.08
C VAL A 182 -3.07 20.21 32.46
N VAL A 183 -2.07 19.76 33.22
CA VAL A 183 -2.28 19.16 34.54
C VAL A 183 -2.48 20.26 35.57
N ARG A 184 -3.61 20.21 36.25
CA ARG A 184 -3.97 21.16 37.30
C ARG A 184 -3.67 20.58 38.69
N GLY A 185 -3.76 21.41 39.72
CA GLY A 185 -3.61 20.96 41.12
C GLY A 185 -4.80 20.11 41.58
N LYS A 186 -4.70 19.51 42.77
CA LYS A 186 -5.65 18.52 43.35
C LYS A 186 -7.13 18.92 43.40
N LEU A 187 -7.48 20.18 43.13
CA LEU A 187 -8.83 20.73 43.23
C LEU A 187 -9.47 21.09 41.88
N ARG A 188 -8.77 20.92 40.75
CA ARG A 188 -9.30 21.21 39.42
C ARG A 188 -9.04 20.03 38.48
N PRO A 189 -10.00 19.69 37.60
CA PRO A 189 -9.77 18.68 36.57
C PRO A 189 -8.68 19.16 35.59
N ASP A 190 -8.00 18.20 34.98
CA ASP A 190 -7.05 18.50 33.91
C ASP A 190 -7.77 18.98 32.66
N ASP A 191 -7.23 20.03 32.04
CA ASP A 191 -7.71 20.49 30.74
C ASP A 191 -7.06 19.68 29.62
N LYS A 192 -7.83 19.36 28.58
CA LYS A 192 -7.37 18.53 27.47
C LYS A 192 -7.90 19.05 26.15
N VAL A 193 -7.06 19.04 25.12
CA VAL A 193 -7.48 19.21 23.72
C VAL A 193 -6.71 18.24 22.85
N ALA A 194 -7.39 17.62 21.90
CA ALA A 194 -6.81 16.61 21.04
C ALA A 194 -7.02 16.93 19.57
N ARG A 195 -6.03 16.59 18.75
CA ARG A 195 -6.10 16.66 17.30
C ARG A 195 -5.75 15.30 16.71
N THR A 196 -6.60 14.85 15.78
CA THR A 196 -6.29 13.67 14.97
C THR A 196 -5.33 14.04 13.85
N PHE A 197 -4.38 13.16 13.59
CA PHE A 197 -3.46 13.27 12.45
C PHE A 197 -3.37 11.93 11.73
N GLY A 198 -2.98 11.96 10.46
CA GLY A 198 -2.67 10.76 9.69
C GLY A 198 -1.21 10.41 9.82
N TYR A 199 -0.90 9.15 10.12
CA TYR A 199 0.44 8.61 10.00
C TYR A 199 0.56 7.87 8.66
N PHE A 200 1.57 8.22 7.86
CA PHE A 200 1.81 7.63 6.56
C PHE A 200 3.03 6.70 6.63
N SER A 201 2.80 5.39 6.53
CA SER A 201 3.90 4.42 6.56
C SER A 201 4.71 4.47 5.26
N MET A 202 6.03 4.31 5.36
CA MET A 202 6.99 4.43 4.26
C MET A 202 7.62 3.07 3.90
N GLN A 203 6.79 2.03 3.83
CA GLN A 203 7.18 0.67 3.42
C GLN A 203 7.60 0.66 1.95
N GLN A 204 8.63 -0.13 1.62
CA GLN A 204 9.21 -0.21 0.28
C GLN A 204 9.51 -1.68 -0.05
N PRO A 205 9.26 -2.13 -1.29
CA PRO A 205 9.61 -3.47 -1.70
C PRO A 205 11.11 -3.54 -2.04
N GLY A 206 11.64 -4.76 -2.11
CA GLY A 206 12.97 -4.99 -2.67
C GLY A 206 13.08 -4.59 -4.15
N PRO A 207 14.30 -4.48 -4.70
CA PRO A 207 14.49 -4.27 -6.13
C PRO A 207 13.89 -5.44 -6.95
N PRO A 208 13.31 -5.20 -8.13
CA PRO A 208 12.96 -6.25 -9.09
C PRO A 208 14.22 -6.98 -9.60
N SER A 209 14.05 -8.09 -10.33
CA SER A 209 15.16 -8.78 -11.03
C SER A 209 15.93 -7.81 -11.95
N ALA A 210 17.21 -8.11 -12.19
CA ALA A 210 18.06 -7.28 -13.05
C ALA A 210 17.48 -7.13 -14.47
N LEU A 211 16.96 -8.21 -15.04
CA LEU A 211 16.33 -8.21 -16.36
C LEU A 211 15.06 -7.34 -16.39
N ARG A 212 14.25 -7.38 -15.34
CA ARG A 212 13.06 -6.52 -15.24
C ARG A 212 13.43 -5.05 -15.06
N GLN A 213 14.46 -4.75 -14.26
CA GLN A 213 14.98 -3.40 -14.14
C GLN A 213 15.45 -2.87 -15.51
N LEU A 214 16.19 -3.68 -16.27
CA LEU A 214 16.61 -3.33 -17.62
C LEU A 214 15.41 -3.05 -18.53
N ALA A 215 14.39 -3.91 -18.51
CA ALA A 215 13.18 -3.71 -19.31
C ALA A 215 12.46 -2.40 -18.97
N TYR A 216 12.33 -2.06 -17.68
CA TYR A 216 11.78 -0.77 -17.26
C TYR A 216 12.63 0.41 -17.71
N GLN A 217 13.95 0.30 -17.60
CA GLN A 217 14.90 1.35 -18.00
C GLN A 217 14.86 1.60 -19.51
N GLU A 218 14.88 0.55 -20.32
CA GLU A 218 14.95 0.62 -21.79
C GLU A 218 13.59 0.77 -22.46
N ASN A 219 12.50 0.68 -21.70
CA ASN A 219 11.14 0.66 -22.25
C ASN A 219 10.89 -0.54 -23.17
N SER A 220 11.52 -1.67 -22.88
CA SER A 220 11.26 -2.91 -23.61
C SER A 220 10.04 -3.65 -23.05
N PRO A 221 9.48 -4.62 -23.80
CA PRO A 221 8.54 -5.58 -23.25
C PRO A 221 9.12 -6.34 -22.04
N LEU A 222 8.25 -6.71 -21.10
CA LEU A 222 8.64 -7.55 -19.97
C LEU A 222 8.95 -8.97 -20.43
N LEU A 223 10.07 -9.50 -19.95
CA LEU A 223 10.40 -10.90 -20.09
C LEU A 223 9.52 -11.73 -19.15
N GLY A 224 8.91 -12.79 -19.67
CA GLY A 224 8.10 -13.70 -18.89
C GLY A 224 8.93 -14.73 -18.12
N PRO A 225 8.26 -15.69 -17.46
CA PRO A 225 8.89 -16.64 -16.55
C PRO A 225 9.91 -17.58 -17.20
N THR A 226 9.88 -17.75 -18.53
CA THR A 226 10.83 -18.59 -19.26
C THR A 226 12.14 -17.88 -19.56
N ALA A 227 12.13 -16.55 -19.74
CA ALA A 227 13.34 -15.77 -19.99
C ALA A 227 13.93 -15.11 -18.72
N ASP A 228 13.12 -14.87 -17.69
CA ASP A 228 13.54 -14.23 -16.43
C ASP A 228 13.22 -15.09 -15.19
N HIS A 229 13.83 -16.27 -15.07
CA HIS A 229 13.49 -17.20 -13.99
C HIS A 229 13.61 -16.62 -12.57
N GLU A 230 14.57 -15.72 -12.32
CA GLU A 230 14.75 -15.08 -11.01
C GLU A 230 13.69 -14.01 -10.73
N GLY A 231 13.13 -13.42 -11.78
CA GLY A 231 12.10 -12.41 -11.71
C GLY A 231 10.70 -12.94 -11.45
N TRP A 232 10.46 -14.24 -11.39
CA TRP A 232 9.11 -14.80 -11.27
C TRP A 232 9.02 -15.88 -10.19
N THR A 233 7.94 -15.86 -9.41
CA THR A 233 7.54 -16.98 -8.54
C THR A 233 6.34 -17.65 -9.16
N SER A 234 6.42 -18.96 -9.41
CA SER A 234 5.38 -19.73 -10.09
C SER A 234 4.71 -20.74 -9.16
N GLN A 235 3.39 -20.91 -9.30
CA GLN A 235 2.60 -21.92 -8.61
C GLN A 235 1.62 -22.56 -9.60
N SER A 236 1.56 -23.89 -9.60
CA SER A 236 0.71 -24.67 -10.49
C SER A 236 -0.51 -25.24 -9.75
N ALA A 237 -1.61 -25.36 -10.46
CA ALA A 237 -2.84 -25.99 -10.00
C ALA A 237 -3.64 -26.56 -11.18
N SER A 238 -4.74 -27.26 -10.91
CA SER A 238 -5.70 -27.69 -11.93
C SER A 238 -7.13 -27.31 -11.56
N VAL A 239 -7.96 -27.16 -12.59
CA VAL A 239 -9.40 -26.92 -12.47
C VAL A 239 -10.11 -28.03 -13.22
N LYS A 240 -11.16 -28.59 -12.59
CA LYS A 240 -12.01 -29.59 -13.21
C LYS A 240 -13.37 -28.98 -13.54
N GLY A 241 -13.99 -29.44 -14.62
CA GLY A 241 -15.28 -28.93 -15.03
C GLY A 241 -15.90 -29.70 -16.17
N ASP A 242 -17.16 -29.39 -16.43
CA ASP A 242 -17.93 -29.94 -17.54
C ASP A 242 -17.88 -28.97 -18.72
N LEU A 243 -17.41 -29.47 -19.86
CA LEU A 243 -17.50 -28.80 -21.14
C LEU A 243 -18.76 -29.25 -21.87
N PHE A 244 -19.56 -28.28 -22.32
CA PHE A 244 -20.83 -28.45 -23.02
C PHE A 244 -21.79 -29.44 -22.33
N SER A 245 -21.78 -29.46 -20.98
CA SER A 245 -22.61 -30.31 -20.12
C SER A 245 -22.49 -31.82 -20.37
N SER A 246 -21.46 -32.27 -21.09
CA SER A 246 -21.36 -33.65 -21.57
C SER A 246 -19.98 -34.27 -21.34
N ARG A 247 -18.93 -33.43 -21.27
CA ARG A 247 -17.55 -33.92 -21.19
C ARG A 247 -16.81 -33.30 -20.02
N GLN A 248 -16.39 -34.13 -19.08
CA GLN A 248 -15.53 -33.70 -17.99
C GLN A 248 -14.10 -33.51 -18.50
N ILE A 249 -13.50 -32.38 -18.15
CA ILE A 249 -12.11 -32.07 -18.50
C ILE A 249 -11.33 -31.64 -17.25
N GLU A 250 -10.01 -31.78 -17.32
CA GLU A 250 -9.08 -31.20 -16.36
C GLU A 250 -8.12 -30.25 -17.08
N LEU A 251 -8.10 -28.99 -16.63
CA LEU A 251 -7.21 -27.96 -17.13
C LEU A 251 -6.08 -27.77 -16.14
N LYS A 252 -4.83 -27.92 -16.58
CA LYS A 252 -3.65 -27.60 -15.75
C LYS A 252 -3.20 -26.19 -16.06
N PHE A 253 -2.84 -25.42 -15.05
CA PHE A 253 -2.30 -24.08 -15.25
C PHE A 253 -1.20 -23.76 -14.25
N THR A 254 -0.39 -22.76 -14.59
CA THR A 254 0.65 -22.19 -13.74
C THR A 254 0.52 -20.69 -13.72
N LEU A 255 0.27 -20.12 -12.54
CA LEU A 255 0.32 -18.68 -12.30
C LEU A 255 1.74 -18.31 -11.89
N SER A 256 2.30 -17.29 -12.51
CA SER A 256 3.58 -16.70 -12.13
C SER A 256 3.40 -15.23 -11.78
N LEU A 257 3.96 -14.79 -10.66
CA LEU A 257 3.94 -13.39 -10.21
C LEU A 257 5.36 -12.83 -10.17
N ALA A 258 5.51 -11.57 -10.57
CA ALA A 258 6.80 -10.90 -10.58
C ALA A 258 7.38 -10.74 -9.16
N THR A 259 8.64 -11.13 -8.96
CA THR A 259 9.34 -10.96 -7.68
C THR A 259 9.92 -9.53 -7.52
N PRO A 260 10.06 -9.04 -6.27
CA PRO A 260 9.55 -9.65 -5.02
C PRO A 260 8.01 -9.59 -4.94
N LEU A 261 7.39 -10.45 -4.13
CA LEU A 261 5.93 -10.48 -3.90
C LEU A 261 5.46 -9.31 -2.99
N SER A 262 5.99 -8.11 -3.22
CA SER A 262 5.70 -6.89 -2.50
C SER A 262 5.60 -5.75 -3.52
N TYR A 263 4.44 -5.11 -3.59
CA TYR A 263 4.09 -4.19 -4.68
C TYR A 263 3.59 -2.86 -4.13
N THR A 264 4.01 -1.78 -4.77
CA THR A 264 3.61 -0.44 -4.37
C THR A 264 2.19 -0.17 -4.86
N ARG A 265 1.31 0.37 -4.01
CA ARG A 265 0.03 0.91 -4.50
C ARG A 265 0.25 1.95 -5.61
N THR A 266 -0.74 2.18 -6.47
CA THR A 266 -0.60 2.97 -7.72
C THR A 266 0.32 2.39 -8.78
N THR A 267 0.72 1.13 -8.66
CA THR A 267 1.44 0.38 -9.72
C THR A 267 0.58 -0.80 -10.20
N CYS A 268 1.18 -1.84 -10.76
CA CYS A 268 0.50 -3.09 -11.07
C CYS A 268 1.25 -4.29 -10.48
N ILE A 269 0.58 -5.45 -10.40
CA ILE A 269 1.21 -6.75 -10.18
C ILE A 269 1.37 -7.40 -11.55
N PRO A 270 2.58 -7.50 -12.12
CA PRO A 270 2.79 -8.29 -13.33
C PRO A 270 2.56 -9.77 -13.02
N CYS A 271 1.71 -10.40 -13.82
CA CYS A 271 1.37 -11.81 -13.71
C CYS A 271 1.45 -12.49 -15.09
N ALA A 272 1.84 -13.75 -15.11
CA ALA A 272 1.81 -14.59 -16.30
C ALA A 272 1.02 -15.87 -16.00
N LEU A 273 0.21 -16.32 -16.95
CA LEU A 273 -0.60 -17.52 -16.82
C LEU A 273 -0.26 -18.47 -17.97
N THR A 274 0.22 -19.65 -17.64
CA THR A 274 0.44 -20.74 -18.61
C THR A 274 -0.64 -21.78 -18.42
N ILE A 275 -1.35 -22.11 -19.49
CA ILE A 275 -2.50 -23.02 -19.49
C ILE A 275 -2.20 -24.18 -20.42
N ASN A 276 -2.33 -25.39 -19.90
CA ASN A 276 -2.04 -26.64 -20.61
C ASN A 276 -3.26 -27.57 -20.53
N THR A 277 -3.67 -28.10 -21.68
CA THR A 277 -4.72 -29.14 -21.76
C THR A 277 -4.51 -29.97 -23.01
N GLU A 278 -4.92 -31.23 -22.94
CA GLU A 278 -4.94 -32.16 -24.08
C GLU A 278 -6.21 -31.97 -24.94
N ASP A 279 -7.19 -31.23 -24.43
CA ASP A 279 -8.48 -31.00 -25.09
C ASP A 279 -8.46 -29.70 -25.91
N ALA A 280 -8.45 -29.83 -27.24
CA ALA A 280 -8.38 -28.70 -28.16
C ALA A 280 -9.56 -27.70 -28.03
N HIS A 281 -10.78 -28.18 -27.79
CA HIS A 281 -11.94 -27.29 -27.64
C HIS A 281 -11.89 -26.53 -26.32
N ALA A 282 -11.48 -27.20 -25.24
CA ALA A 282 -11.27 -26.55 -23.97
C ALA A 282 -10.14 -25.52 -24.05
N PHE A 283 -9.06 -25.86 -24.77
CA PHE A 283 -7.93 -24.97 -24.97
C PHE A 283 -8.37 -23.66 -25.61
N ASP A 284 -9.09 -23.71 -26.74
CA ASP A 284 -9.51 -22.48 -27.43
C ASP A 284 -10.47 -21.63 -26.60
N LEU A 285 -11.37 -22.28 -25.86
CA LEU A 285 -12.36 -21.59 -25.04
C LEU A 285 -11.74 -20.94 -23.78
N LEU A 286 -10.96 -21.70 -23.01
CA LEU A 286 -10.50 -21.32 -21.67
C LEU A 286 -9.22 -20.50 -21.66
N THR A 287 -8.50 -20.47 -22.78
CA THR A 287 -7.30 -19.63 -22.91
C THR A 287 -7.61 -18.24 -23.47
N THR A 288 -8.89 -17.91 -23.65
CA THR A 288 -9.30 -16.52 -23.94
C THR A 288 -8.97 -15.64 -22.73
N PRO A 289 -8.37 -14.45 -22.93
CA PRO A 289 -8.01 -13.59 -21.80
C PRO A 289 -9.18 -13.25 -20.87
N ALA A 290 -10.39 -13.13 -21.40
CA ALA A 290 -11.60 -12.84 -20.64
C ALA A 290 -12.05 -14.01 -19.74
N ALA A 291 -11.68 -15.25 -20.08
CA ALA A 291 -12.03 -16.43 -19.29
C ALA A 291 -11.14 -16.60 -18.04
N CYS A 292 -10.00 -15.90 -18.00
CA CYS A 292 -9.04 -16.00 -16.90
C CYS A 292 -9.50 -15.12 -15.72
N MET A 293 -9.81 -15.76 -14.59
CA MET A 293 -10.38 -15.10 -13.41
C MET A 293 -9.33 -14.96 -12.31
N VAL A 294 -8.40 -14.01 -12.47
CA VAL A 294 -7.34 -13.73 -11.48
C VAL A 294 -7.60 -12.39 -10.79
N TYR A 295 -7.60 -12.40 -9.46
CA TYR A 295 -7.99 -11.25 -8.63
C TYR A 295 -6.98 -10.98 -7.52
N LEU A 296 -6.90 -9.73 -7.09
CA LEU A 296 -6.30 -9.35 -5.82
C LEU A 296 -7.40 -9.29 -4.76
N GLU A 297 -7.24 -10.06 -3.70
CA GLU A 297 -8.07 -10.01 -2.51
C GLU A 297 -7.40 -9.22 -1.40
N ARG A 298 -8.16 -8.35 -0.73
CA ARG A 298 -7.81 -7.80 0.58
C ARG A 298 -8.48 -8.65 1.66
N ILE A 299 -7.69 -9.10 2.61
CA ILE A 299 -8.14 -9.84 3.79
C ILE A 299 -7.92 -8.95 5.01
N SER A 300 -8.99 -8.55 5.67
CA SER A 300 -8.90 -7.89 6.98
C SER A 300 -9.25 -8.90 8.06
N ARG A 301 -8.36 -9.07 9.04
CA ARG A 301 -8.55 -10.01 10.15
C ARG A 301 -8.45 -9.28 11.49
N ARG A 302 -9.27 -9.72 12.42
CA ARG A 302 -9.20 -9.40 13.84
C ARG A 302 -9.18 -10.71 14.63
N ASN A 303 -8.18 -10.86 15.49
CA ASN A 303 -8.15 -11.90 16.51
C ASN A 303 -8.88 -11.38 17.75
N ASP A 304 -10.00 -12.00 18.09
CA ASP A 304 -10.65 -11.80 19.38
C ASP A 304 -10.41 -13.08 20.19
N GLU A 305 -9.87 -12.95 21.41
CA GLU A 305 -9.65 -14.12 22.27
C GLU A 305 -10.97 -14.70 22.80
N LYS A 306 -12.07 -13.94 22.72
CA LYS A 306 -13.39 -14.31 23.26
C LYS A 306 -14.45 -14.60 22.20
N LEU A 307 -14.28 -14.12 20.98
CA LEU A 307 -15.14 -14.43 19.83
C LEU A 307 -14.36 -15.14 18.74
N ASP A 308 -15.03 -15.99 17.97
CA ASP A 308 -14.48 -16.53 16.72
C ASP A 308 -13.90 -15.41 15.85
N TRP A 309 -12.83 -15.74 15.12
CA TRP A 309 -12.10 -14.80 14.26
C TRP A 309 -13.04 -14.08 13.29
N SER A 310 -13.14 -12.76 13.39
CA SER A 310 -13.83 -11.99 12.35
C SER A 310 -12.86 -11.69 11.22
N GLN A 311 -13.22 -12.15 10.03
CA GLN A 311 -12.47 -11.95 8.80
C GLN A 311 -13.39 -11.35 7.74
N THR A 312 -12.93 -10.33 7.04
CA THR A 312 -13.51 -9.92 5.76
C THR A 312 -12.55 -10.24 4.64
N VAL A 313 -13.12 -10.66 3.51
CA VAL A 313 -12.40 -10.85 2.25
C VAL A 313 -13.14 -10.06 1.20
N GLU A 314 -12.42 -9.21 0.50
CA GLU A 314 -12.98 -8.39 -0.57
C GLU A 314 -12.05 -8.39 -1.78
N PRO A 315 -12.60 -8.40 -2.99
CA PRO A 315 -11.78 -8.20 -4.17
C PRO A 315 -11.45 -6.71 -4.33
N CYS A 316 -10.21 -6.41 -4.67
CA CYS A 316 -9.70 -5.04 -4.79
C CYS A 316 -8.82 -4.82 -6.03
N GLY A 317 -8.77 -5.80 -6.93
CA GLY A 317 -8.14 -5.70 -8.24
C GLY A 317 -8.45 -6.94 -9.09
N ARG A 318 -8.45 -6.78 -10.42
CA ARG A 318 -8.63 -7.85 -11.40
C ARG A 318 -7.46 -7.82 -12.39
N ALA A 319 -6.96 -8.99 -12.77
CA ALA A 319 -5.95 -9.09 -13.81
C ALA A 319 -6.55 -8.80 -15.20
N VAL A 320 -5.81 -8.04 -16.01
CA VAL A 320 -6.05 -7.89 -17.44
C VAL A 320 -5.01 -8.72 -18.17
N PHE A 321 -5.45 -9.72 -18.93
CA PHE A 321 -4.56 -10.58 -19.71
C PHE A 321 -4.55 -10.21 -21.19
N HIS A 322 -3.43 -10.50 -21.83
CA HIS A 322 -3.26 -10.52 -23.28
C HIS A 322 -2.39 -11.71 -23.67
N PRO A 323 -2.47 -12.19 -24.94
CA PRO A 323 -1.57 -13.23 -25.42
C PRO A 323 -0.10 -12.86 -25.23
N SER A 324 0.71 -13.81 -24.79
CA SER A 324 2.17 -13.64 -24.74
C SER A 324 2.76 -13.72 -26.14
N THR A 325 3.77 -12.90 -26.42
CA THR A 325 4.60 -13.00 -27.63
C THR A 325 5.84 -13.88 -27.40
N GLU A 326 6.00 -14.45 -26.20
CA GLU A 326 7.17 -15.22 -25.81
C GLU A 326 7.04 -16.71 -26.13
N GLY A 327 7.96 -17.20 -26.97
CA GLY A 327 8.09 -18.60 -27.36
C GLY A 327 7.47 -18.90 -28.72
N ALA A 328 7.87 -20.02 -29.32
CA ALA A 328 7.19 -20.56 -30.49
C ALA A 328 5.75 -20.96 -30.12
N PRO A 329 4.78 -20.87 -31.05
CA PRO A 329 3.43 -21.35 -30.80
C PRO A 329 3.47 -22.83 -30.40
N ASP A 330 3.05 -23.11 -29.17
CA ASP A 330 2.89 -24.46 -28.66
C ASP A 330 1.40 -24.83 -28.76
N TYR A 331 1.11 -25.91 -29.48
CA TYR A 331 -0.26 -26.40 -29.63
C TYR A 331 -0.86 -26.93 -28.33
N SER A 332 -0.02 -27.22 -27.32
CA SER A 332 -0.43 -27.81 -26.04
C SER A 332 -0.44 -26.81 -24.88
N ALA A 333 0.12 -25.61 -25.08
CA ALA A 333 0.30 -24.62 -24.03
C ALA A 333 0.04 -23.19 -24.53
N ARG A 334 -0.87 -22.45 -23.88
CA ARG A 334 -1.07 -21.02 -24.15
C ARG A 334 -0.53 -20.21 -23.00
N ARG A 335 0.28 -19.22 -23.32
CA ARG A 335 0.86 -18.27 -22.36
C ARG A 335 0.16 -16.93 -22.51
N LEU A 336 -0.29 -16.39 -21.38
CA LEU A 336 -0.88 -15.08 -21.27
C LEU A 336 -0.01 -14.23 -20.34
N MET A 337 0.21 -12.98 -20.74
CA MET A 337 0.81 -11.96 -19.89
C MET A 337 -0.29 -11.04 -19.39
N GLY A 338 -0.17 -10.55 -18.16
CA GLY A 338 -1.18 -9.69 -17.60
C GLY A 338 -0.70 -8.84 -16.43
N GLU A 339 -1.59 -7.96 -16.00
CA GLU A 339 -1.33 -7.00 -14.94
C GLU A 339 -2.55 -6.85 -14.05
N ILE A 340 -2.35 -6.77 -12.73
CA ILE A 340 -3.39 -6.36 -11.77
C ILE A 340 -3.08 -4.93 -11.31
N HIS A 341 -3.88 -3.94 -11.72
CA HIS A 341 -3.66 -2.56 -11.30
C HIS A 341 -4.00 -2.35 -9.83
N LEU A 342 -3.12 -1.64 -9.12
CA LEU A 342 -3.23 -1.36 -7.69
C LEU A 342 -3.74 0.05 -7.48
N ARG A 343 -4.90 0.18 -6.82
CA ARG A 343 -5.52 1.47 -6.55
C ARG A 343 -4.72 2.30 -5.54
N ALA A 344 -4.86 3.62 -5.60
CA ALA A 344 -4.17 4.56 -4.72
C ALA A 344 -4.63 4.49 -3.25
N ASP A 345 -5.86 4.05 -3.03
CA ASP A 345 -6.51 3.95 -1.72
C ASP A 345 -6.28 2.60 -1.01
N LEU A 346 -5.56 1.66 -1.65
CA LEU A 346 -5.15 0.43 -1.00
C LEU A 346 -4.34 0.75 0.26
N GLN A 347 -4.68 0.04 1.32
CA GLN A 347 -3.97 0.13 2.59
C GLN A 347 -2.69 -0.70 2.51
N PRO A 348 -1.57 -0.21 3.06
CA PRO A 348 -0.38 -1.03 3.17
C PRO A 348 -0.66 -2.26 4.03
N SER A 349 0.05 -3.34 3.77
CA SER A 349 -0.03 -4.53 4.59
C SER A 349 0.51 -4.23 5.99
N PHE A 350 -0.17 -4.74 7.01
CA PHE A 350 0.31 -4.64 8.39
C PHE A 350 -0.26 -5.76 9.25
N ALA A 351 0.40 -5.99 10.38
CA ALA A 351 -0.11 -6.82 11.45
C ALA A 351 0.27 -6.17 12.78
N ILE A 352 -0.70 -5.91 13.65
CA ILE A 352 -0.48 -5.35 14.98
C ILE A 352 -1.58 -5.84 15.94
N PHE A 353 -1.16 -6.43 17.05
CA PHE A 353 -2.02 -6.80 18.19
C PHE A 353 -3.27 -7.61 17.81
N GLY A 354 -3.12 -8.60 16.93
CA GLY A 354 -4.25 -9.43 16.45
C GLY A 354 -5.02 -8.84 15.27
N PHE A 355 -4.80 -7.58 14.92
CA PHE A 355 -5.36 -6.91 13.76
C PHE A 355 -4.40 -7.02 12.58
N ARG A 356 -4.94 -7.25 11.38
CA ARG A 356 -4.12 -7.46 10.20
C ARG A 356 -4.87 -7.11 8.93
N VAL A 357 -4.15 -6.46 8.01
CA VAL A 357 -4.55 -6.36 6.60
C VAL A 357 -3.50 -7.07 5.77
N LYS A 358 -3.95 -8.03 4.98
CA LYS A 358 -3.14 -8.84 4.06
C LYS A 358 -3.75 -8.85 2.68
N TYR A 359 -2.93 -9.19 1.69
CA TYR A 359 -3.36 -9.34 0.33
C TYR A 359 -2.97 -10.71 -0.22
N ALA A 360 -3.76 -11.20 -1.16
CA ALA A 360 -3.40 -12.39 -1.92
C ALA A 360 -3.88 -12.26 -3.36
N VAL A 361 -3.07 -12.73 -4.30
CA VAL A 361 -3.53 -12.99 -5.65
C VAL A 361 -4.18 -14.36 -5.66
N VAL A 362 -5.41 -14.43 -6.14
CA VAL A 362 -6.19 -15.66 -6.23
C VAL A 362 -6.59 -15.95 -7.66
N VAL A 363 -6.62 -17.23 -8.01
CA VAL A 363 -7.17 -17.72 -9.27
C VAL A 363 -8.48 -18.41 -8.96
N PHE A 364 -9.56 -17.93 -9.56
CA PHE A 364 -10.84 -18.62 -9.58
C PHE A 364 -10.89 -19.57 -10.79
N PRO A 365 -11.78 -20.57 -10.77
CA PRO A 365 -12.06 -21.37 -11.94
C PRO A 365 -12.36 -20.51 -13.16
N PHE A 366 -11.88 -20.97 -14.33
CA PHE A 366 -12.04 -20.26 -15.60
C PHE A 366 -13.52 -20.12 -15.94
N GLN A 367 -13.87 -19.01 -16.59
CA GLN A 367 -15.26 -18.70 -16.93
C GLN A 367 -15.43 -18.46 -18.41
N ALA A 368 -16.10 -19.40 -19.07
CA ALA A 368 -16.40 -19.28 -20.49
C ALA A 368 -17.74 -19.94 -20.82
N ALA A 369 -18.38 -19.47 -21.90
CA ALA A 369 -19.63 -20.06 -22.36
C ALA A 369 -19.42 -21.53 -22.73
N GLY A 370 -20.19 -22.43 -22.11
CA GLY A 370 -20.05 -23.86 -22.32
C GLY A 370 -19.03 -24.55 -21.40
N PHE A 371 -18.42 -23.85 -20.45
CA PHE A 371 -17.63 -24.48 -19.39
C PHE A 371 -18.27 -24.23 -18.02
N LYS A 372 -18.48 -25.30 -17.25
CA LYS A 372 -19.01 -25.24 -15.89
C LYS A 372 -17.98 -25.83 -14.92
N PRO A 373 -17.34 -25.02 -14.06
CA PRO A 373 -16.37 -25.54 -13.10
C PRO A 373 -17.06 -26.38 -12.01
N LEU A 374 -16.34 -27.38 -11.49
CA LEU A 374 -16.79 -28.17 -10.34
C LEU A 374 -16.57 -27.40 -9.04
N GLU A 375 -15.48 -26.64 -8.95
CA GLU A 375 -15.19 -25.76 -7.84
C GLU A 375 -15.88 -24.40 -8.00
N SER A 376 -16.26 -23.77 -6.88
CA SER A 376 -16.84 -22.42 -6.86
C SER A 376 -15.93 -21.38 -6.20
N GLY A 377 -14.96 -21.82 -5.39
CA GLY A 377 -14.00 -20.96 -4.70
C GLY A 377 -12.65 -20.85 -5.43
N PRO A 378 -11.70 -20.07 -4.88
CA PRO A 378 -10.38 -19.94 -5.47
C PRO A 378 -9.63 -21.27 -5.46
N VAL A 379 -9.06 -21.63 -6.61
CA VAL A 379 -8.28 -22.86 -6.83
C VAL A 379 -6.79 -22.68 -6.53
N LEU A 380 -6.32 -21.42 -6.53
CA LEU A 380 -4.95 -21.07 -6.19
C LEU A 380 -4.94 -19.76 -5.41
N ARG A 381 -4.04 -19.67 -4.43
CA ARG A 381 -3.83 -18.47 -3.60
C ARG A 381 -2.35 -18.24 -3.35
N GLN A 382 -1.88 -17.04 -3.68
CA GLN A 382 -0.52 -16.58 -3.42
C GLN A 382 -0.56 -15.29 -2.60
N ASP A 383 -0.06 -15.33 -1.36
CA ASP A 383 0.07 -14.15 -0.49
C ASP A 383 1.03 -13.14 -1.14
N VAL A 384 0.67 -11.85 -1.07
CA VAL A 384 1.47 -10.71 -1.54
C VAL A 384 1.40 -9.56 -0.53
N GLU A 385 2.39 -8.68 -0.57
CA GLU A 385 2.42 -7.48 0.26
C GLU A 385 2.09 -6.23 -0.59
N ILE A 386 1.33 -5.31 -0.02
CA ILE A 386 1.08 -3.98 -0.60
C ILE A 386 1.79 -2.94 0.26
N VAL A 387 2.58 -2.07 -0.38
CA VAL A 387 3.43 -1.07 0.27
C VAL A 387 3.25 0.32 -0.34
N THR A 388 3.89 1.35 0.21
CA THR A 388 3.64 2.77 -0.16
C THR A 388 4.72 3.43 -1.00
N ARG A 389 5.98 2.99 -0.86
CA ARG A 389 7.11 3.50 -1.65
C ARG A 389 7.41 2.57 -2.80
N TYR A 390 7.82 3.16 -3.90
CA TYR A 390 8.34 2.46 -5.07
C TYR A 390 9.63 1.71 -4.74
N ALA A 391 9.83 0.56 -5.37
CA ALA A 391 11.11 -0.15 -5.36
C ALA A 391 12.29 0.79 -5.72
N PRO A 392 13.50 0.53 -5.21
CA PRO A 392 14.69 1.20 -5.70
C PRO A 392 14.92 0.84 -7.19
N GLY A 393 15.49 1.77 -7.95
CA GLY A 393 15.75 1.59 -9.38
C GLY A 393 14.67 2.21 -10.29
N PRO A 394 14.58 1.75 -11.55
CA PRO A 394 13.68 2.32 -12.54
C PRO A 394 12.20 2.14 -12.14
N ARG A 395 11.37 3.11 -12.51
CA ARG A 395 9.94 3.06 -12.21
C ARG A 395 9.26 1.96 -13.02
N GLN A 396 8.45 1.17 -12.34
CA GLN A 396 7.60 0.17 -12.97
C GLN A 396 6.71 0.83 -14.02
N LYS A 397 6.55 0.13 -15.14
CA LYS A 397 5.66 0.51 -16.23
C LYS A 397 4.40 -0.34 -16.18
N MET A 398 3.29 0.27 -16.62
CA MET A 398 2.01 -0.39 -16.81
C MET A 398 1.80 -0.48 -18.33
N TYR A 399 1.59 -1.69 -18.83
CA TYR A 399 1.43 -1.96 -20.26
C TYR A 399 -0.03 -2.00 -20.69
N THR A 400 -0.95 -2.13 -19.74
CA THR A 400 -2.39 -2.19 -19.97
C THR A 400 -3.12 -1.04 -19.29
N ALA A 401 -4.27 -0.65 -19.86
CA ALA A 401 -5.17 0.29 -19.21
C ALA A 401 -5.83 -0.37 -17.99
N PRO A 402 -6.17 0.39 -16.93
CA PRO A 402 -6.89 -0.14 -15.79
C PRO A 402 -8.21 -0.80 -16.22
N SER A 403 -8.49 -2.00 -15.74
CA SER A 403 -9.79 -2.64 -15.98
C SER A 403 -10.91 -1.84 -15.33
N GLN A 404 -12.03 -1.65 -16.03
CA GLN A 404 -13.26 -1.25 -15.36
C GLN A 404 -13.72 -2.40 -14.43
N GLU A 405 -13.95 -2.09 -13.16
CA GLU A 405 -14.43 -3.04 -12.15
C GLU A 405 -15.87 -3.46 -12.48
N THR A 406 -16.03 -4.45 -13.36
CA THR A 406 -17.28 -5.18 -13.54
C THR A 406 -17.18 -6.48 -12.76
N TRP A 407 -17.87 -6.53 -11.63
CA TRP A 407 -17.88 -7.71 -10.78
C TRP A 407 -18.67 -8.83 -11.43
N ASN A 408 -18.03 -9.99 -11.60
CA ASN A 408 -18.69 -11.16 -12.15
C ASN A 408 -19.68 -11.73 -11.13
N VAL A 409 -20.83 -12.22 -11.59
CA VAL A 409 -21.89 -12.81 -10.76
C VAL A 409 -21.36 -13.98 -9.90
N ALA A 410 -20.52 -14.85 -10.47
CA ALA A 410 -19.95 -15.98 -9.73
C ALA A 410 -19.06 -15.52 -8.56
N ILE A 411 -18.33 -14.43 -8.78
CA ILE A 411 -17.44 -13.83 -7.78
C ILE A 411 -18.25 -13.11 -6.69
N ASN A 412 -19.31 -12.42 -7.08
CA ASN A 412 -20.26 -11.84 -6.12
C ASN A 412 -20.87 -12.92 -5.23
N HIS A 413 -21.25 -14.08 -5.78
CA HIS A 413 -21.76 -15.20 -4.99
C HIS A 413 -20.73 -15.75 -3.99
N TYR A 414 -19.45 -15.74 -4.33
CA TYR A 414 -18.40 -16.17 -3.40
C TYR A 414 -18.21 -15.16 -2.26
N TYR A 415 -18.16 -13.86 -2.56
CA TYR A 415 -17.90 -12.83 -1.53
C TYR A 415 -19.12 -12.43 -0.71
N GLN A 416 -20.34 -12.53 -1.24
CA GLN A 416 -21.56 -12.11 -0.53
C GLN A 416 -21.72 -12.81 0.83
N PRO A 417 -21.60 -14.15 0.95
CA PRO A 417 -21.68 -14.84 2.23
C PRO A 417 -20.55 -14.44 3.19
N LEU A 418 -19.33 -14.23 2.68
CA LEU A 418 -18.17 -13.82 3.49
C LEU A 418 -18.34 -12.42 4.06
N ALA A 419 -19.01 -11.53 3.33
CA ALA A 419 -19.37 -10.21 3.83
C ALA A 419 -20.47 -10.27 4.90
N GLN A 420 -21.48 -11.14 4.74
CA GLN A 420 -22.62 -11.27 5.66
C GLN A 420 -22.27 -11.94 7.00
N GLN A 421 -21.31 -12.87 7.00
CA GLN A 421 -20.80 -13.48 8.23
C GLN A 421 -20.08 -12.47 9.14
N SER A 422 -19.61 -11.35 8.58
CA SER A 422 -18.94 -10.30 9.35
C SER A 422 -19.89 -9.33 10.08
N THR A 423 -21.16 -9.26 9.67
CA THR A 423 -22.15 -8.32 10.25
C THR A 423 -23.06 -8.94 11.30
N SER A 424 -23.14 -10.28 11.36
CA SER A 424 -24.06 -11.01 12.24
C SER A 424 -23.58 -11.13 13.70
N SER A 425 -22.34 -10.73 14.00
CA SER A 425 -21.78 -10.74 15.36
C SER A 425 -22.00 -9.44 16.16
N ASN A 426 -22.82 -8.50 15.68
CA ASN A 426 -23.03 -7.19 16.33
C ASN A 426 -24.41 -6.98 17.00
N PHE A 427 -25.20 -8.04 17.22
CA PHE A 427 -26.46 -7.95 17.97
C PHE A 427 -26.71 -9.20 18.81
N VAL A 428 -26.13 -9.26 20.01
CA VAL A 428 -26.72 -9.87 21.21
C VAL A 428 -26.24 -9.09 22.44
#